data_AF-A0A959QAX5-F1
#
_entry.id   AF-A0A959QAX5-F1
#
_cell.length_a   1.000
_cell.length_b   1.000
_cell.length_c   1.000
_cell.angle_alpha   90.00
_cell.angle_beta   90.00
_cell.angle_gamma   90.00
#
_symmetry.space_group_name_H-M   'P 1'
#
loop_
_entity.id
_entity.type
_entity.pdbx_description
1 polymer ?
#
loop_
_entity_poly.entity_id
_entity_poly.type
_entity_poly.pdbx_seq_one_letter_code
_entity_poly.pdbx_strand_id
1 'polypeptide(L)'
;KSDIAMRVVVDHIRAVAFAVADGQLPGNTGAGYVIRRILRRAVRYYYSFLDLREPFLYRIVPQLAEAFGEVFPELKAQQESVANIIQGEERAFLHTLENGLKRFETLTVKNG
;
A
#
# COMPACT_ATOMS: atom_id res chain seq x y z
N LYS A 1 13.29 -4.45 14.03
CA LYS A 1 12.41 -3.41 13.44
C LYS A 1 12.03 -3.74 12.00
N SER A 2 13.00 -4.11 11.15
CA SER A 2 12.75 -4.57 9.77
C SER A 2 11.74 -5.73 9.69
N ASP A 3 11.89 -6.80 10.48
CA ASP A 3 10.97 -7.95 10.45
C ASP A 3 9.51 -7.59 10.74
N ILE A 4 9.29 -6.65 11.67
CA ILE A 4 7.95 -6.15 11.99
C ILE A 4 7.39 -5.41 10.77
N ALA A 5 8.20 -4.57 10.13
CA ALA A 5 7.78 -3.82 8.96
C ALA A 5 7.48 -4.74 7.77
N MET A 6 8.31 -5.76 7.54
CA MET A 6 8.06 -6.75 6.50
C MET A 6 6.74 -7.50 6.76
N ARG A 7 6.48 -7.94 8.00
CA ARG A 7 5.21 -8.58 8.36
C ARG A 7 4.01 -7.66 8.15
N VAL A 8 4.10 -6.39 8.55
CA VAL A 8 3.01 -5.41 8.33
C VAL A 8 2.76 -5.17 6.85
N VAL A 9 3.82 -4.97 6.05
CA VAL A 9 3.71 -4.75 4.61
C VAL A 9 3.03 -5.93 3.93
N VAL A 10 3.50 -7.14 4.22
CA VAL A 10 3.02 -8.38 3.58
C VAL A 10 1.57 -8.71 3.99
N ASP A 11 1.22 -8.51 5.26
CA ASP A 11 -0.16 -8.69 5.74
C ASP A 11 -1.12 -7.70 5.05
N HIS A 12 -0.72 -6.43 4.99
CA HIS A 12 -1.59 -5.38 4.46
C HIS A 12 -1.76 -5.46 2.95
N ILE A 13 -0.72 -5.82 2.21
CA ILE A 13 -0.85 -5.98 0.75
C ILE A 13 -1.74 -7.15 0.37
N ARG A 14 -1.76 -8.24 1.16
CA ARG A 14 -2.73 -9.33 0.97
C ARG A 14 -4.16 -8.81 1.13
N ALA A 15 -4.45 -8.17 2.26
CA ALA A 15 -5.79 -7.63 2.54
C ALA A 15 -6.25 -6.65 1.44
N VAL A 16 -5.35 -5.78 0.98
CA VAL A 16 -5.66 -4.81 -0.10
C VAL A 16 -5.85 -5.51 -1.44
N ALA A 17 -4.95 -6.43 -1.83
CA ALA A 17 -5.02 -7.10 -3.12
C ALA A 17 -6.30 -7.93 -3.28
N PHE A 18 -6.69 -8.70 -2.25
CA PHE A 18 -7.92 -9.49 -2.29
C PHE A 18 -9.16 -8.60 -2.29
N ALA A 19 -9.20 -7.55 -1.46
CA ALA A 19 -10.34 -6.63 -1.46
C ALA A 19 -10.53 -5.93 -2.81
N VAL A 20 -9.44 -5.54 -3.48
CA VAL A 20 -9.49 -4.93 -4.81
C VAL A 20 -9.90 -5.95 -5.87
N ALA A 21 -9.42 -7.20 -5.79
CA ALA A 21 -9.83 -8.27 -6.69
C ALA A 21 -11.33 -8.60 -6.55
N ASP A 22 -11.90 -8.47 -5.35
CA ASP A 22 -13.33 -8.57 -5.05
C ASP A 22 -14.15 -7.33 -5.48
N GLY A 23 -13.52 -6.38 -6.16
CA GLY A 23 -14.16 -5.17 -6.70
C GLY A 23 -14.28 -4.00 -5.70
N GLN A 24 -13.72 -4.10 -4.49
CA GLN A 24 -13.71 -2.99 -3.54
C GLN A 24 -12.49 -2.09 -3.77
N LEU A 25 -12.73 -0.88 -4.26
CA LEU A 25 -11.68 0.07 -4.59
C LEU A 25 -11.30 0.97 -3.39
N PRO A 26 -10.03 1.38 -3.26
CA PRO A 26 -9.63 2.42 -2.31
C PRO A 26 -10.44 3.70 -2.54
N GLY A 27 -10.91 4.33 -1.47
CA GLY A 27 -11.84 5.45 -1.54
C GLY A 27 -11.81 6.35 -0.31
N ASN A 28 -12.68 7.37 -0.29
CA ASN A 28 -12.73 8.35 0.81
C ASN A 28 -13.78 8.02 1.88
N THR A 29 -14.67 7.05 1.63
CA THR A 29 -15.76 6.67 2.54
C THR A 29 -15.93 5.15 2.59
N GLY A 30 -16.66 4.66 3.59
CA GLY A 30 -17.06 3.26 3.71
C GLY A 30 -15.89 2.26 3.66
N ALA A 31 -16.11 1.13 2.98
CA ALA A 31 -15.11 0.08 2.82
C ALA A 31 -13.87 0.57 2.06
N GLY A 32 -14.05 1.41 1.03
CA GLY A 32 -12.93 1.98 0.29
C GLY A 32 -11.99 2.83 1.16
N TYR A 33 -12.53 3.55 2.14
CA TYR A 33 -11.71 4.27 3.12
C TYR A 33 -10.86 3.33 3.97
N VAL A 34 -11.43 2.22 4.41
CA VAL A 34 -10.69 1.20 5.18
C VAL A 34 -9.53 0.64 4.37
N ILE A 35 -9.78 0.24 3.11
CA ILE A 35 -8.77 -0.29 2.19
C ILE A 35 -7.66 0.74 1.96
N ARG A 36 -8.04 2.00 1.69
CA ARG A 36 -7.11 3.13 1.54
C ARG A 36 -6.22 3.28 2.76
N ARG A 37 -6.75 3.18 3.99
CA ARG A 37 -5.92 3.29 5.20
C ARG A 37 -4.94 2.12 5.35
N ILE A 38 -5.37 0.89 5.02
CA ILE A 38 -4.51 -0.30 5.09
C ILE A 38 -3.36 -0.16 4.09
N LEU A 39 -3.65 0.22 2.84
CA LEU A 39 -2.62 0.50 1.82
C LEU A 39 -1.63 1.56 2.32
N ARG A 40 -2.13 2.70 2.81
CA ARG A 40 -1.27 3.80 3.30
C ARG A 40 -0.42 3.38 4.50
N ARG A 41 -0.92 2.49 5.37
CA ARG A 41 -0.14 1.95 6.48
C ARG A 41 0.99 1.05 5.97
N ALA A 42 0.76 0.19 4.98
CA ALA A 42 1.84 -0.58 4.35
C ALA A 42 2.91 0.34 3.76
N VAL A 43 2.48 1.38 3.02
CA VAL A 43 3.39 2.38 2.43
C VAL A 43 4.22 3.08 3.49
N ARG A 44 3.58 3.56 4.56
CA ARG A 44 4.28 4.24 5.65
C ARG A 44 5.34 3.34 6.30
N TYR A 45 5.06 2.03 6.43
CA TYR A 45 5.98 1.09 7.07
C TYR A 45 7.21 0.81 6.21
N TYR A 46 7.06 0.50 4.92
CA TYR A 46 8.27 0.32 4.09
C TYR A 46 9.07 1.61 3.99
N TYR A 47 8.40 2.77 3.91
CA TYR A 47 9.07 4.06 3.76
C TYR A 47 9.89 4.41 5.00
N SER A 48 9.36 4.11 6.19
CA SER A 48 9.98 4.51 7.46
C SER A 48 10.99 3.50 7.98
N PHE A 49 10.88 2.22 7.59
CA PHE A 49 11.62 1.13 8.25
C PHE A 49 12.37 0.21 7.30
N LEU A 50 12.07 0.23 5.99
CA LEU A 50 12.71 -0.62 4.98
C LEU A 50 13.46 0.20 3.92
N ASP A 51 13.49 1.53 4.06
CA ASP A 51 14.15 2.48 3.15
C ASP A 51 13.71 2.40 1.67
N LEU A 52 12.48 1.95 1.44
CA LEU A 52 11.87 1.96 0.10
C LEU A 52 11.17 3.31 -0.12
N ARG A 53 11.59 4.05 -1.15
CA ARG A 53 11.07 5.41 -1.44
C ARG A 53 10.19 5.47 -2.69
N GLU A 54 10.15 4.39 -3.45
CA GLU A 54 9.37 4.28 -4.67
C GLU A 54 8.21 3.28 -4.50
N PRO A 55 7.20 3.33 -5.37
CA PRO A 55 6.16 2.31 -5.40
C PRO A 55 6.73 0.90 -5.42
N PHE A 56 6.29 0.06 -4.49
CA PHE A 56 6.80 -1.29 -4.27
C PHE A 56 5.70 -2.33 -4.13
N LEU A 57 4.57 -1.99 -3.49
CA LEU A 57 3.53 -2.97 -3.15
C LEU A 57 2.96 -3.69 -4.37
N TYR A 58 2.80 -2.99 -5.49
CA TYR A 58 2.30 -3.58 -6.73
C TYR A 58 3.16 -4.73 -7.25
N ARG A 59 4.46 -4.74 -6.92
CA ARG A 59 5.40 -5.80 -7.33
C ARG A 59 5.19 -7.11 -6.58
N ILE A 60 4.40 -7.11 -5.50
CA ILE A 60 4.05 -8.27 -4.68
C ILE A 60 2.78 -8.97 -5.21
N VAL A 61 1.95 -8.26 -5.98
CA VAL A 61 0.67 -8.77 -6.49
C VAL A 61 0.84 -10.04 -7.35
N PRO A 62 1.82 -10.14 -8.27
CA PRO A 62 2.02 -11.35 -9.06
C PRO A 62 2.33 -12.59 -8.21
N GLN A 63 3.13 -12.44 -7.16
CA GLN A 63 3.47 -13.55 -6.26
C GLN A 63 2.26 -13.96 -5.40
N LEU A 64 1.39 -13.01 -5.05
CA LEU A 64 0.13 -13.33 -4.40
C LEU A 64 -0.81 -14.08 -5.33
N ALA A 65 -0.93 -13.64 -6.59
CA ALA A 65 -1.74 -14.33 -7.60
C ALA A 65 -1.24 -15.76 -7.87
N GLU A 66 0.08 -15.97 -7.84
CA GLU A 66 0.68 -17.30 -7.95
C GLU A 66 0.38 -18.16 -6.70
N ALA A 67 0.66 -17.64 -5.51
CA ALA A 67 0.53 -18.40 -4.26
C ALA A 67 -0.92 -18.70 -3.86
N PHE A 68 -1.86 -17.84 -4.27
CA PHE A 68 -3.27 -17.92 -3.86
C PHE A 68 -4.25 -18.16 -5.02
N GLY A 69 -3.78 -18.24 -6.26
CA GLY A 69 -4.65 -18.25 -7.45
C GLY A 69 -5.60 -19.45 -7.57
N GLU A 70 -5.38 -20.52 -6.81
CA GLU A 70 -6.34 -21.63 -6.71
C GLU A 70 -7.52 -21.30 -5.78
N VAL A 71 -7.27 -20.54 -4.71
CA VAL A 71 -8.27 -20.15 -3.71
C VAL A 71 -8.96 -18.83 -4.08
N PHE A 72 -8.21 -17.92 -4.70
CA PHE A 72 -8.63 -16.59 -5.13
C PHE A 72 -8.39 -16.41 -6.65
N PRO A 73 -9.13 -17.15 -7.50
CA PRO A 73 -8.94 -17.13 -8.95
C PRO A 73 -9.15 -15.73 -9.56
N GLU A 74 -9.99 -14.90 -8.93
CA GLU A 74 -10.23 -13.52 -9.33
C GLU A 74 -9.00 -12.63 -9.21
N LEU A 75 -8.13 -12.84 -8.21
CA LEU A 75 -6.86 -12.13 -8.10
C LEU A 75 -5.94 -12.48 -9.27
N LYS A 76 -5.90 -13.76 -9.67
CA LYS A 76 -5.11 -14.21 -10.82
C LYS A 76 -5.67 -13.67 -12.14
N ALA A 77 -6.99 -13.67 -12.31
CA ALA A 77 -7.66 -13.14 -13.49
C ALA A 77 -7.48 -11.61 -13.66
N GLN A 78 -7.38 -10.87 -12.55
CA GLN A 78 -7.32 -9.41 -12.52
C GLN A 78 -5.96 -8.84 -12.10
N GLN A 79 -4.91 -9.67 -12.07
CA GLN A 79 -3.60 -9.35 -11.51
C GLN A 79 -3.05 -7.99 -11.95
N GLU A 80 -3.09 -7.70 -13.26
CA GLU A 80 -2.58 -6.45 -13.82
C GLU A 80 -3.39 -5.23 -13.36
N SER A 81 -4.72 -5.34 -13.38
CA SER A 81 -5.63 -4.28 -12.92
C SER A 81 -5.40 -3.96 -11.43
N VAL A 82 -5.34 -5.01 -10.59
CA VAL A 82 -5.09 -4.88 -9.15
C VAL A 82 -3.73 -4.21 -8.90
N ALA A 83 -2.68 -4.65 -9.60
CA ALA A 83 -1.35 -4.05 -9.48
C ALA A 83 -1.34 -2.57 -9.88
N ASN A 84 -2.02 -2.21 -10.97
CA ASN A 84 -2.09 -0.83 -11.46
C ASN A 84 -2.84 0.09 -10.47
N ILE A 85 -3.96 -0.36 -9.90
CA ILE A 85 -4.71 0.38 -8.88
C ILE A 85 -3.84 0.64 -7.65
N ILE A 86 -3.17 -0.40 -7.15
CA ILE A 86 -2.30 -0.31 -5.97
C ILE A 86 -1.12 0.63 -6.25
N GLN A 87 -0.48 0.53 -7.41
CA GLN A 87 0.62 1.41 -7.79
C GLN A 87 0.20 2.88 -7.87
N GLY A 88 -0.99 3.16 -8.41
CA GLY A 88 -1.54 4.51 -8.50
C GLY A 88 -1.76 5.16 -7.13
N GLU A 89 -2.43 4.44 -6.23
CA GLU A 89 -2.67 4.91 -4.86
C GLU A 89 -1.38 5.05 -4.05
N GLU A 90 -0.43 4.13 -4.24
CA GLU A 90 0.89 4.19 -3.62
C GLU A 90 1.67 5.43 -4.05
N ARG A 91 1.73 5.71 -5.37
CA ARG A 91 2.39 6.90 -5.93
C ARG A 91 1.76 8.20 -5.40
N ALA A 92 0.43 8.28 -5.40
CA ALA A 92 -0.29 9.46 -4.91
C ALA A 92 -0.02 9.70 -3.42
N PHE A 93 0.02 8.63 -2.62
CA PHE A 93 0.26 8.76 -1.20
C PHE A 93 1.72 9.08 -0.88
N LEU A 94 2.70 8.48 -1.56
CA LEU A 94 4.13 8.79 -1.37
C LEU A 94 4.40 10.29 -1.58
N HIS A 95 3.88 10.86 -2.67
CA HIS A 95 3.99 12.29 -2.93
C HIS A 95 3.42 13.15 -1.78
N THR A 96 2.26 12.74 -1.24
CA THR A 96 1.63 13.42 -0.11
C THR A 96 2.46 13.27 1.18
N LEU A 97 3.01 12.08 1.42
CA LEU A 97 3.80 11.76 2.60
C LEU A 97 5.09 12.59 2.64
N GLU A 98 5.83 12.63 1.53
CA GLU A 98 7.07 13.41 1.43
C GLU A 98 6.83 14.90 1.68
N ASN A 99 5.80 15.47 1.05
CA ASN A 99 5.41 16.86 1.27
C ASN A 99 4.99 17.12 2.73
N GLY A 100 4.27 16.17 3.33
CA GLY A 100 3.87 16.23 4.74
C GLY A 100 5.07 16.24 5.70
N LEU A 101 6.06 15.39 5.46
CA LEU A 101 7.28 15.30 6.28
C LEU A 101 8.12 16.57 6.17
N LYS A 102 8.37 17.08 4.95
CA LYS A 102 9.08 18.34 4.72
C LYS A 102 8.43 19.51 5.45
N ARG A 103 7.08 19.60 5.41
CA ARG A 103 6.34 20.64 6.14
C ARG A 103 6.48 20.50 7.65
N PHE A 104 6.45 19.27 8.16
CA PHE A 104 6.61 19.02 9.58
C PHE A 104 8.00 19.43 10.08
N GLU A 105 9.06 19.09 9.33
CA GLU A 105 10.44 19.51 9.63
C GLU A 105 10.56 21.04 9.72
N THR A 106 10.02 21.78 8.75
CA THR A 106 10.01 23.25 8.78
C THR A 106 9.28 23.83 10.01
N LEU A 107 8.21 23.19 10.48
CA LEU A 107 7.49 23.64 11.67
C LEU A 107 8.26 23.35 12.96
N THR A 108 8.96 22.22 13.03
CA THR A 108 9.81 21.89 14.19
C THR A 108 10.98 22.85 14.36
N VAL A 109 11.55 23.36 13.26
CA VAL A 109 12.67 24.32 13.28
C VAL A 109 12.24 25.73 13.72
N LYS A 110 10.97 26.12 13.50
CA LYS A 110 10.46 27.46 13.88
C LYS A 110 10.06 27.59 15.35
N ASN A 111 9.93 26.48 16.07
CA ASN A 111 9.46 26.44 17.45
C ASN A 111 10.58 26.07 18.45
N GLY A 112 11.83 26.12 18.02
CA GLY A 112 13.03 26.02 18.87
C GLY A 112 13.87 27.28 18.74
#